data_AF-A0A952DAW6-F1
#
_entry.id   AF-A0A952DAW6-F1
#
_cell.length_a   1.000
_cell.length_b   1.000
_cell.length_c   1.000
_cell.angle_alpha   90.00
_cell.angle_beta   90.00
_cell.angle_gamma   90.00
#
_symmetry.space_group_name_H-M   'P 1'
#
loop_
_entity.id
_entity.type
_entity.pdbx_description
1 polymer ?
#
loop_
_entity_poly.entity_id
_entity_poly.type
_entity_poly.pdbx_seq_one_letter_code
_entity_poly.pdbx_strand_id
1 'polypeptide(L)'
;MPSSTHSFVNRHGEDWRFTFDPTTGLATVAGSDIHWESYPVIEGVGYGLAMDRDETAWLRTAWTEATADHSAVALYAGRDTDFLRGTASCRLSNNFCPLCLRQRREFEIHHCIEAAEGGPDTPSNLLAICSSCHAIITRGSVEDRFPKATAALNHQFIYFGLQLLEEAATHPGKRARRGSFADSVSLEMRHILEELHLDPAKRLRTDEEFKDNARVEYQFRRDLGLGKWSWDEFEERHLAPLQRRAGDDT
;
A
#
# COMPACT_ATOMS: atom_id res chain seq x y z
N MET A 1 1.21 -14.76 23.58
CA MET A 1 1.25 -16.01 22.79
C MET A 1 2.65 -16.13 22.20
N PRO A 2 3.24 -17.33 22.11
CA PRO A 2 4.54 -17.48 21.45
C PRO A 2 4.43 -17.08 19.97
N SER A 3 5.52 -16.56 19.39
CA SER A 3 5.60 -16.33 17.95
C SER A 3 5.46 -17.66 17.20
N SER A 4 4.77 -17.66 16.06
CA SER A 4 4.71 -18.82 15.17
C SER A 4 5.87 -18.76 14.17
N THR A 5 6.36 -19.94 13.76
CA THR A 5 7.45 -20.05 12.79
C THR A 5 7.18 -21.22 11.86
N HIS A 6 7.28 -20.97 10.56
CA HIS A 6 7.10 -21.97 9.51
C HIS A 6 8.39 -22.02 8.69
N SER A 7 8.77 -23.21 8.23
CA SER A 7 9.96 -23.42 7.40
C SER A 7 9.58 -24.16 6.12
N PHE A 8 10.34 -23.91 5.05
CA PHE A 8 10.13 -24.50 3.73
C PHE A 8 11.47 -24.66 3.04
N VAL A 9 11.61 -25.73 2.24
CA VAL A 9 12.75 -25.90 1.34
C VAL A 9 12.18 -26.00 -0.07
N ASN A 10 12.57 -25.08 -0.94
CA ASN A 10 12.05 -25.06 -2.31
C ASN A 10 12.71 -26.16 -3.17
N ARG A 11 12.29 -26.27 -4.43
CA ARG A 11 12.85 -27.26 -5.38
C ARG A 11 14.32 -27.03 -5.74
N HIS A 12 14.86 -25.85 -5.43
CA HIS A 12 16.25 -25.47 -5.66
C HIS A 12 17.15 -25.81 -4.44
N GLY A 13 16.55 -26.28 -3.34
CA GLY A 13 17.27 -26.60 -2.11
C GLY A 13 17.51 -25.38 -1.21
N GLU A 14 16.80 -24.28 -1.45
CA GLU A 14 16.90 -23.04 -0.67
C GLU A 14 15.96 -23.13 0.54
N ASP A 15 16.49 -22.77 1.71
CA ASP A 15 15.76 -22.76 2.97
C ASP A 15 15.05 -21.42 3.18
N TRP A 16 13.77 -21.48 3.50
CA TRP A 16 12.92 -20.33 3.79
C TRP A 16 12.35 -20.43 5.20
N ARG A 17 12.26 -19.28 5.88
CA ARG A 17 11.67 -19.14 7.21
C ARG A 17 10.70 -17.98 7.25
N PHE A 18 9.48 -18.27 7.66
CA PHE A 18 8.46 -17.29 8.00
C PHE A 18 8.30 -17.21 9.51
N THR A 19 8.19 -16.00 10.06
CA THR A 19 7.95 -15.75 11.48
C THR A 19 6.81 -14.75 11.63
N PHE A 20 5.90 -15.00 12.57
CA PHE A 20 4.83 -14.07 12.93
C PHE A 20 4.81 -13.87 14.45
N ASP A 21 4.84 -12.61 14.88
CA ASP A 21 4.68 -12.23 16.27
C ASP A 21 3.23 -11.77 16.52
N PRO A 22 2.41 -12.57 17.23
CA PRO A 22 1.01 -12.23 17.51
C PRO A 22 0.85 -11.02 18.45
N THR A 23 1.91 -10.60 19.14
CA THR A 23 1.88 -9.46 20.06
C THR A 23 1.95 -8.14 19.30
N THR A 24 2.86 -8.06 18.33
CA THR A 24 3.04 -6.87 17.49
C THR A 24 2.20 -6.92 16.20
N GLY A 25 1.74 -8.11 15.82
CA GLY A 25 1.07 -8.37 14.54
C GLY A 25 2.03 -8.29 13.35
N LEU A 26 3.34 -8.31 13.58
CA LEU A 26 4.36 -8.24 12.54
C LEU A 26 4.73 -9.64 12.06
N ALA A 27 4.95 -9.75 10.75
CA ALA A 27 5.46 -10.97 10.15
C ALA A 27 6.64 -10.66 9.24
N THR A 28 7.58 -11.61 9.14
CA THR A 28 8.74 -11.54 8.28
C THR A 28 9.00 -12.85 7.57
N VAL A 29 9.63 -12.79 6.40
CA VAL A 29 10.19 -13.93 5.68
C VAL A 29 11.68 -13.70 5.45
N ALA A 30 12.48 -14.75 5.60
CA ALA A 30 13.91 -14.76 5.32
C ALA A 30 14.28 -16.06 4.60
N GLY A 31 15.26 -16.01 3.70
CA GLY A 31 15.65 -17.15 2.86
C GLY A 31 17.17 -17.27 2.74
N SER A 32 17.66 -18.47 2.45
CA SER A 32 19.10 -18.71 2.23
C SER A 32 19.64 -18.04 0.96
N ASP A 33 18.79 -17.86 -0.04
CA ASP A 33 19.07 -17.20 -1.33
C ASP A 33 19.32 -15.69 -1.17
N ILE A 34 18.63 -15.07 -0.21
CA ILE A 34 18.75 -13.67 0.17
C ILE A 34 19.61 -13.47 1.42
N HIS A 35 20.57 -14.37 1.67
CA HIS A 35 21.50 -14.28 2.80
C HIS A 35 20.84 -14.11 4.18
N TRP A 36 19.65 -14.66 4.36
CA TRP A 36 18.82 -14.53 5.57
C TRP A 36 18.40 -13.09 5.91
N GLU A 37 18.44 -12.19 4.94
CA GLU A 37 17.78 -10.89 5.08
C GLU A 37 16.28 -11.09 5.32
N SER A 38 15.70 -10.25 6.19
CA SER A 38 14.30 -10.36 6.58
C SER A 38 13.45 -9.30 5.87
N TYR A 39 12.38 -9.77 5.24
CA TYR A 39 11.41 -8.95 4.51
C TYR A 39 10.04 -8.95 5.21
N PRO A 40 9.33 -7.81 5.29
CA PRO A 40 7.98 -7.75 5.81
C PRO A 40 7.03 -8.68 5.07
N VAL A 41 6.16 -9.38 5.78
CA VAL A 41 5.09 -10.20 5.17
C VAL A 41 3.74 -9.60 5.52
N ILE A 42 2.92 -9.38 4.49
CA ILE A 42 1.58 -8.81 4.62
C ILE A 42 0.66 -9.61 3.72
N GLU A 43 -0.37 -10.22 4.30
CA GLU A 43 -1.36 -11.03 3.57
C GLU A 43 -0.70 -12.15 2.72
N GLY A 44 0.38 -12.72 3.24
CA GLY A 44 1.14 -13.77 2.58
C GLY A 44 2.03 -13.29 1.43
N VAL A 45 2.28 -11.98 1.33
CA VAL A 45 3.19 -11.38 0.34
C VAL A 45 4.44 -10.85 1.05
N GLY A 46 5.62 -11.31 0.62
CA GLY A 46 6.91 -10.77 1.04
C GLY A 46 7.18 -9.44 0.33
N TYR A 47 6.99 -8.32 1.03
CA TYR A 47 7.07 -7.00 0.44
C TYR A 47 8.50 -6.68 -0.03
N GLY A 48 8.67 -6.41 -1.33
CA GLY A 48 10.00 -6.16 -1.93
C GLY A 48 10.81 -7.41 -2.25
N LEU A 49 10.24 -8.60 -2.05
CA LEU A 49 10.88 -9.86 -2.33
C LEU A 49 10.24 -10.52 -3.56
N ALA A 50 11.06 -10.83 -4.56
CA ALA A 50 10.62 -11.64 -5.69
C ALA A 50 10.66 -13.12 -5.27
N MET A 51 9.50 -13.77 -5.26
CA MET A 51 9.36 -15.18 -4.92
C MET A 51 8.76 -15.93 -6.11
N ASP A 52 9.15 -17.20 -6.28
CA ASP A 52 8.55 -18.05 -7.29
C ASP A 52 7.13 -18.51 -6.89
N ARG A 53 6.51 -19.33 -7.73
CA ARG A 53 5.14 -19.80 -7.51
C ARG A 53 5.01 -20.68 -6.27
N ASP A 54 5.97 -21.56 -6.02
CA ASP A 54 5.91 -22.54 -4.93
C ASP A 54 6.18 -21.84 -3.59
N GLU A 55 7.13 -20.91 -3.57
CA GLU A 55 7.45 -20.03 -2.46
C GLU A 55 6.27 -19.12 -2.09
N THR A 56 5.65 -18.49 -3.09
CA THR A 56 4.46 -17.64 -2.87
C THR A 56 3.29 -18.47 -2.29
N ALA A 57 3.08 -19.68 -2.80
CA ALA A 57 2.02 -20.57 -2.32
C ALA A 57 2.27 -21.02 -0.86
N TRP A 58 3.52 -21.33 -0.53
CA TRP A 58 3.93 -21.64 0.84
C TRP A 58 3.71 -20.44 1.77
N LEU A 59 4.19 -19.25 1.40
CA LEU A 59 4.12 -18.07 2.26
C LEU A 59 2.67 -17.67 2.57
N ARG A 60 1.76 -17.80 1.58
CA ARG A 60 0.31 -17.59 1.78
C ARG A 60 -0.30 -18.59 2.75
N THR A 61 0.08 -19.85 2.65
CA THR A 61 -0.36 -20.90 3.59
C THR A 61 0.13 -20.60 5.00
N ALA A 62 1.44 -20.36 5.16
CA ALA A 62 2.06 -20.04 6.45
C ALA A 62 1.43 -18.80 7.09
N TRP A 63 1.18 -17.75 6.30
CA TRP A 63 0.47 -16.55 6.76
C TRP A 63 -0.95 -16.88 7.24
N THR A 64 -1.71 -17.62 6.45
CA THR A 64 -3.12 -17.96 6.76
C THR A 64 -3.21 -18.75 8.07
N GLU A 65 -2.34 -19.74 8.24
CA GLU A 65 -2.27 -20.56 9.46
C GLU A 65 -1.87 -19.72 10.68
N ALA A 66 -0.83 -18.89 10.54
CA ALA A 66 -0.34 -18.06 11.63
C ALA A 66 -1.30 -16.94 12.05
N THR A 67 -2.17 -16.49 11.15
CA THR A 67 -3.03 -15.32 11.38
C THR A 67 -4.51 -15.66 11.59
N ALA A 68 -4.90 -16.94 11.52
CA ALA A 68 -6.28 -17.40 11.56
C ALA A 68 -7.11 -16.81 12.73
N ASP A 69 -6.50 -16.64 13.91
CA ASP A 69 -7.16 -16.15 15.12
C ASP A 69 -6.76 -14.70 15.50
N HIS A 70 -6.10 -13.96 14.59
CA HIS A 70 -5.49 -12.66 14.91
C HIS A 70 -6.13 -11.49 14.16
N SER A 71 -7.02 -10.76 14.83
CA SER A 71 -7.63 -9.55 14.27
C SER A 71 -6.64 -8.40 14.02
N ALA A 72 -5.47 -8.42 14.66
CA ALA A 72 -4.42 -7.40 14.51
C ALA A 72 -3.86 -7.30 13.08
N VAL A 73 -4.00 -8.35 12.27
CA VAL A 73 -3.56 -8.36 10.86
C VAL A 73 -4.67 -7.95 9.88
N ALA A 74 -5.90 -7.72 10.36
CA ALA A 74 -6.96 -7.22 9.50
C ALA A 74 -6.60 -5.83 8.94
N LEU A 75 -7.26 -5.42 7.85
CA LEU A 75 -7.03 -4.13 7.18
C LEU A 75 -7.00 -2.94 8.16
N TYR A 76 -7.85 -2.97 9.18
CA TYR A 76 -7.93 -1.95 10.23
C TYR A 76 -7.46 -2.47 11.60
N ALA A 77 -6.58 -3.46 11.65
CA ALA A 77 -6.00 -4.01 12.88
C ALA A 77 -7.04 -4.33 13.96
N GLY A 78 -8.18 -4.90 13.55
CA GLY A 78 -9.28 -5.29 14.43
C GLY A 78 -10.07 -4.13 15.05
N ARG A 79 -9.89 -2.90 14.57
CA ARG A 79 -10.73 -1.77 15.00
C ARG A 79 -12.16 -1.97 14.49
N ASP A 80 -13.11 -1.72 15.37
CA ASP A 80 -14.54 -1.67 15.05
C ASP A 80 -14.79 -0.42 14.18
N THR A 81 -14.62 -0.56 12.88
CA THR A 81 -14.73 0.52 11.92
C THR A 81 -14.99 -0.01 10.52
N ASP A 82 -15.76 0.75 9.75
CA ASP A 82 -16.13 0.48 8.38
C ASP A 82 -15.71 1.64 7.49
N PHE A 83 -15.48 1.33 6.21
CA PHE A 83 -15.31 2.37 5.20
C PHE A 83 -16.65 2.97 4.82
N LEU A 84 -16.78 4.29 4.97
CA LEU A 84 -17.96 5.06 4.64
C LEU A 84 -17.68 5.95 3.43
N ARG A 85 -18.31 5.63 2.30
CA ARG A 85 -18.30 6.47 1.10
C ARG A 85 -19.34 7.59 1.23
N GLY A 86 -18.89 8.82 1.44
CA GLY A 86 -19.74 10.01 1.40
C GLY A 86 -19.89 10.57 -0.02
N THR A 87 -20.72 11.60 -0.15
CA THR A 87 -20.92 12.32 -1.43
C THR A 87 -19.75 13.23 -1.78
N ALA A 88 -19.08 13.81 -0.77
CA ALA A 88 -17.96 14.73 -0.95
C ALA A 88 -16.60 14.15 -0.55
N SER A 89 -16.57 13.08 0.25
CA SER A 89 -15.34 12.46 0.74
C SER A 89 -15.62 11.09 1.35
N CYS A 90 -14.57 10.29 1.48
CA CYS A 90 -14.59 9.02 2.21
C CYS A 90 -14.04 9.18 3.63
N ARG A 91 -14.45 8.29 4.54
CA ARG A 91 -13.95 8.25 5.93
C ARG A 91 -14.10 6.85 6.51
N LEU A 92 -13.55 6.63 7.70
CA LEU A 92 -13.88 5.46 8.50
C LEU A 92 -14.98 5.78 9.54
N SER A 93 -15.81 4.80 9.89
CA SER A 93 -16.80 4.92 10.97
C SER A 93 -16.13 5.01 12.34
N ASN A 94 -16.90 5.32 13.39
CA ASN A 94 -16.41 5.41 14.77
C ASN A 94 -15.24 6.39 14.99
N ASN A 95 -15.07 7.36 14.08
CA ASN A 95 -14.03 8.39 14.11
C ASN A 95 -12.60 7.84 14.14
N PHE A 96 -12.33 6.72 13.46
CA PHE A 96 -10.97 6.24 13.26
C PHE A 96 -10.29 6.97 12.08
N CYS A 97 -9.03 7.32 12.25
CA CYS A 97 -8.21 7.79 11.13
C CYS A 97 -7.66 6.59 10.35
N PRO A 98 -7.82 6.52 9.01
CA PRO A 98 -7.33 5.37 8.23
C PRO A 98 -5.79 5.24 8.28
N LEU A 99 -5.05 6.32 8.55
CA LEU A 99 -3.58 6.29 8.51
C LEU A 99 -2.93 5.90 9.83
N CYS A 100 -3.52 6.27 10.97
CA CYS A 100 -2.96 5.91 12.28
C CYS A 100 -3.81 4.94 13.09
N LEU A 101 -5.01 4.62 12.60
CA LEU A 101 -6.00 3.74 13.25
C LEU A 101 -6.29 4.14 14.71
N ARG A 102 -6.11 5.42 15.04
CA ARG A 102 -6.51 6.01 16.32
C ARG A 102 -7.84 6.72 16.14
N GLN A 103 -8.67 6.64 17.17
CA GLN A 103 -9.89 7.43 17.25
C GLN A 103 -9.54 8.91 17.48
N ARG A 104 -10.16 9.81 16.73
CA ARG A 104 -9.84 11.25 16.75
C ARG A 104 -11.13 12.08 16.77
N ARG A 105 -11.02 13.36 17.11
CA ARG A 105 -12.17 14.29 17.13
C ARG A 105 -12.16 15.23 15.93
N GLU A 106 -10.98 15.52 15.41
CA GLU A 106 -10.77 16.49 14.34
C GLU A 106 -10.26 15.76 13.10
N PHE A 107 -10.90 16.06 11.98
CA PHE A 107 -10.62 15.49 10.68
C PHE A 107 -10.56 16.60 9.64
N GLU A 108 -9.65 16.43 8.69
CA GLU A 108 -9.47 17.28 7.53
C GLU A 108 -9.62 16.42 6.27
N ILE A 109 -10.14 17.01 5.20
CA ILE A 109 -10.26 16.32 3.91
C ILE A 109 -8.94 16.44 3.18
N HIS A 110 -8.36 15.30 2.82
CA HIS A 110 -7.09 15.20 2.13
C HIS A 110 -7.29 14.69 0.69
N HIS A 111 -6.69 15.37 -0.27
CA HIS A 111 -6.52 14.90 -1.64
C HIS A 111 -5.39 13.88 -1.71
N CYS A 112 -5.70 12.62 -1.99
CA CYS A 112 -4.71 11.54 -2.09
C CYS A 112 -3.76 11.71 -3.28
N ILE A 113 -4.28 12.22 -4.40
CA ILE A 113 -3.55 12.80 -5.51
C ILE A 113 -3.77 14.30 -5.40
N GLU A 114 -2.69 15.09 -5.31
CA GLU A 114 -2.83 16.53 -5.10
C GLU A 114 -3.61 17.19 -6.25
N ALA A 115 -4.47 18.17 -5.93
CA ALA A 115 -5.19 18.92 -6.95
C ALA A 115 -4.25 19.67 -7.92
N ALA A 116 -3.05 20.05 -7.45
CA ALA A 116 -2.01 20.64 -8.29
C ALA A 116 -1.41 19.64 -9.29
N GLU A 117 -1.54 18.34 -9.02
CA GLU A 117 -1.04 17.24 -9.84
C GLU A 117 -2.14 16.61 -10.72
N GLY A 118 -3.35 17.17 -10.71
CA GLY A 118 -4.48 16.67 -11.48
C GLY A 118 -5.43 15.76 -10.70
N GLY A 119 -5.26 15.64 -9.38
CA GLY A 119 -6.18 14.89 -8.54
C GLY A 119 -7.60 15.47 -8.57
N PRO A 120 -8.64 14.62 -8.79
CA PRO A 120 -10.01 15.08 -8.87
C PRO A 120 -10.60 15.45 -7.51
N ASP A 121 -11.57 16.37 -7.51
CA ASP A 121 -12.39 16.72 -6.34
C ASP A 121 -13.56 15.71 -6.16
N THR A 122 -13.26 14.41 -6.13
CA THR A 122 -14.24 13.31 -6.04
C THR A 122 -14.03 12.44 -4.79
N PRO A 123 -15.05 11.70 -4.31
CA PRO A 123 -14.88 10.80 -3.16
C PRO A 123 -13.79 9.75 -3.34
N SER A 124 -13.43 9.37 -4.57
CA SER A 124 -12.35 8.42 -4.82
C SER A 124 -10.96 8.96 -4.46
N ASN A 125 -10.80 10.29 -4.46
CA ASN A 125 -9.54 10.97 -4.19
C ASN A 125 -9.55 11.77 -2.88
N LEU A 126 -10.71 11.90 -2.24
CA LEU A 126 -10.89 12.71 -1.03
C LEU A 126 -11.10 11.83 0.19
N LEU A 127 -10.09 11.77 1.06
CA LEU A 127 -10.10 10.96 2.28
C LEU A 127 -10.06 11.85 3.53
N ALA A 128 -11.02 11.66 4.43
CA ALA A 128 -10.99 12.28 5.74
C ALA A 128 -9.93 11.60 6.63
N ILE A 129 -8.92 12.36 7.02
CA ILE A 129 -7.84 11.92 7.92
C ILE A 129 -7.74 12.88 9.10
N CYS A 130 -7.15 12.44 10.21
CA CYS A 130 -7.03 13.33 11.36
C CYS A 130 -6.01 14.44 11.13
N SER A 131 -6.20 15.60 11.77
CA SER A 131 -5.38 16.80 11.57
C SER A 131 -3.89 16.53 11.84
N SER A 132 -3.55 15.62 12.77
CA SER A 132 -2.16 15.22 13.00
C SER A 132 -1.54 14.50 11.80
N CYS A 133 -2.25 13.54 11.20
CA CYS A 133 -1.74 12.84 10.01
C CYS A 133 -1.69 13.78 8.80
N HIS A 134 -2.69 14.65 8.64
CA HIS A 134 -2.70 15.65 7.57
C HIS A 134 -1.54 16.64 7.69
N ALA A 135 -1.24 17.13 8.91
CA ALA A 135 -0.08 17.98 9.16
C ALA A 135 1.25 17.30 8.79
N ILE A 136 1.38 15.99 9.04
CA ILE A 136 2.57 15.22 8.65
C ILE A 136 2.67 15.11 7.12
N ILE A 137 1.56 14.81 6.43
CA ILE A 137 1.59 14.73 4.96
C ILE A 137 1.96 16.07 4.34
N THR A 138 1.46 17.18 4.89
CA THR A 138 1.66 18.51 4.31
C THR A 138 3.00 19.15 4.68
N ARG A 139 3.54 18.87 5.88
CA ARG A 139 4.69 19.61 6.45
C ARG A 139 5.73 18.73 7.13
N GLY A 140 5.52 17.42 7.19
CA GLY A 140 6.49 16.48 7.76
C GLY A 140 7.75 16.37 6.90
N SER A 141 8.77 15.73 7.47
CA SER A 141 9.95 15.31 6.72
C SER A 141 9.60 14.24 5.67
N VAL A 142 10.53 13.91 4.78
CA VAL A 142 10.25 12.96 3.69
C VAL A 142 9.91 11.59 4.24
N GLU A 143 10.67 11.13 5.23
CA GLU A 143 10.51 9.85 5.92
C GLU A 143 9.16 9.72 6.65
N ASP A 144 8.60 10.83 7.13
CA ASP A 144 7.28 10.84 7.77
C ASP A 144 6.13 11.02 6.77
N ARG A 145 6.32 11.91 5.80
CA ARG A 145 5.32 12.29 4.79
C ARG A 145 5.06 11.16 3.81
N PHE A 146 6.12 10.60 3.23
CA PHE A 146 6.02 9.67 2.12
C PHE A 146 5.20 8.43 2.48
N PRO A 147 5.46 7.72 3.61
CA PRO A 147 4.65 6.56 3.97
C PRO A 147 3.18 6.92 4.18
N LYS A 148 2.87 8.08 4.79
CA LYS A 148 1.48 8.46 5.07
C LYS A 148 0.72 8.90 3.83
N ALA A 149 1.35 9.66 2.94
CA ALA A 149 0.76 10.06 1.66
C ALA A 149 0.47 8.82 0.80
N THR A 150 1.46 7.94 0.66
CA THR A 150 1.33 6.70 -0.11
C THR A 150 0.31 5.75 0.52
N ALA A 151 0.23 5.66 1.85
CA ALA A 151 -0.83 4.92 2.53
C ALA A 151 -2.22 5.51 2.27
N ALA A 152 -2.39 6.84 2.26
CA ALA A 152 -3.67 7.46 1.94
C ALA A 152 -4.12 7.13 0.51
N LEU A 153 -3.22 7.21 -0.45
CA LEU A 153 -3.49 6.85 -1.84
C LEU A 153 -3.87 5.38 -2.00
N ASN A 154 -3.07 4.46 -1.45
CA ASN A 154 -3.37 3.03 -1.52
C ASN A 154 -4.66 2.68 -0.79
N HIS A 155 -5.00 3.36 0.30
CA HIS A 155 -6.30 3.21 0.96
C HIS A 155 -7.46 3.48 0.01
N GLN A 156 -7.38 4.54 -0.80
CA GLN A 156 -8.39 4.79 -1.82
C GLN A 156 -8.38 3.74 -2.94
N PHE A 157 -7.20 3.29 -3.38
CA PHE A 157 -7.11 2.23 -4.39
C PHE A 157 -7.76 0.92 -3.95
N ILE A 158 -7.75 0.55 -2.67
CA ILE A 158 -8.47 -0.64 -2.17
C ILE A 158 -9.97 -0.60 -2.52
N TYR A 159 -10.59 0.59 -2.46
CA TYR A 159 -12.03 0.74 -2.64
C TYR A 159 -12.43 1.12 -4.06
N PHE A 160 -11.62 1.95 -4.72
CA PHE A 160 -11.92 2.50 -6.04
C PHE A 160 -11.14 1.83 -7.17
N GLY A 161 -10.02 1.18 -6.86
CA GLY A 161 -9.16 0.54 -7.85
C GLY A 161 -8.76 1.48 -8.99
N LEU A 162 -8.92 1.00 -10.22
CA LEU A 162 -8.61 1.74 -11.44
C LEU A 162 -9.51 2.96 -11.64
N GLN A 163 -10.69 3.03 -11.01
CA GLN A 163 -11.59 4.19 -11.13
C GLN A 163 -10.90 5.49 -10.71
N LEU A 164 -10.10 5.48 -9.64
CA LEU A 164 -9.37 6.68 -9.21
C LEU A 164 -8.39 7.17 -10.29
N LEU A 165 -7.72 6.25 -10.97
CA LEU A 165 -6.81 6.58 -12.06
C LEU A 165 -7.55 7.12 -13.29
N GLU A 166 -8.70 6.53 -13.64
CA GLU A 166 -9.57 6.99 -14.73
C GLU A 166 -10.09 8.42 -14.47
N GLU A 167 -10.55 8.70 -13.24
CA GLU A 167 -11.01 10.02 -12.84
C GLU A 167 -9.86 11.04 -12.86
N ALA A 168 -8.66 10.68 -12.39
CA ALA A 168 -7.49 11.56 -12.45
C ALA A 168 -7.02 11.82 -13.89
N ALA A 169 -7.05 10.82 -14.76
CA ALA A 169 -6.64 10.95 -16.16
C ALA A 169 -7.57 11.87 -16.98
N THR A 170 -8.85 11.95 -16.58
CA THR A 170 -9.86 12.77 -17.26
C THR A 170 -10.06 14.14 -16.61
N HIS A 171 -9.48 14.40 -15.44
CA HIS A 171 -9.61 15.67 -14.76
C HIS A 171 -8.61 16.69 -15.32
N PRO A 172 -9.08 17.78 -15.96
CA PRO A 172 -8.19 18.84 -16.43
C PRO A 172 -7.65 19.57 -15.20
N GLY A 173 -6.45 19.21 -14.75
CA GLY A 173 -5.80 19.82 -13.59
C GLY A 173 -5.88 21.34 -13.70
N LYS A 174 -6.29 22.02 -12.61
CA LYS A 174 -6.52 23.49 -12.60
C LYS A 174 -5.28 24.29 -13.02
N ARG A 175 -4.10 23.67 -13.02
CA ARG A 175 -2.83 24.18 -13.55
C ARG A 175 -1.99 23.00 -14.05
N ALA A 176 -2.15 22.57 -15.30
CA ALA A 176 -1.26 21.58 -15.91
C ALA A 176 0.17 22.13 -16.01
N ARG A 177 0.95 22.02 -14.93
CA ARG A 177 2.41 22.10 -14.99
C ARG A 177 2.90 20.81 -15.65
N ARG A 178 3.85 20.92 -16.58
CA ARG A 178 4.57 19.74 -17.11
C ARG A 178 5.09 18.91 -15.93
N GLY A 179 4.79 17.62 -15.92
CA GLY A 179 5.21 16.67 -14.88
C GLY A 179 4.19 16.51 -13.75
N SER A 180 2.91 16.80 -14.00
CA SER A 180 1.82 16.50 -13.07
C SER A 180 1.64 14.99 -12.88
N PHE A 181 0.92 14.55 -11.83
CA PHE A 181 0.54 13.14 -11.69
C PHE A 181 -0.20 12.65 -12.94
N ALA A 182 -1.04 13.50 -13.55
CA ALA A 182 -1.66 13.19 -14.84
C ALA A 182 -0.66 12.98 -15.99
N ASP A 183 0.54 13.59 -15.94
CA ASP A 183 1.63 13.36 -16.90
C ASP A 183 2.51 12.15 -16.51
N SER A 184 2.65 11.86 -15.22
CA SER A 184 3.46 10.75 -14.69
C SER A 184 2.71 9.42 -14.57
N VAL A 185 1.38 9.45 -14.53
CA VAL A 185 0.52 8.36 -14.98
C VAL A 185 0.86 8.21 -16.45
N SER A 186 1.87 7.38 -16.70
CA SER A 186 2.63 7.34 -17.93
C SER A 186 1.71 7.21 -19.14
N LEU A 187 2.20 7.60 -20.32
CA LEU A 187 1.56 7.26 -21.58
C LEU A 187 1.18 5.76 -21.63
N GLU A 188 2.01 4.91 -21.00
CA GLU A 188 1.77 3.47 -20.85
C GLU A 188 0.56 3.18 -19.97
N MET A 189 0.39 3.85 -18.83
CA MET A 189 -0.79 3.63 -17.98
C MET A 189 -2.08 4.06 -18.69
N ARG A 190 -2.05 5.15 -19.48
CA ARG A 190 -3.21 5.52 -20.31
C ARG A 190 -3.51 4.46 -21.35
N HIS A 191 -2.48 3.93 -22.01
CA HIS A 191 -2.66 2.86 -22.98
C HIS A 191 -3.21 1.59 -22.35
N ILE A 192 -2.71 1.21 -21.16
CA ILE A 192 -3.24 0.09 -20.38
C ILE A 192 -4.70 0.33 -20.03
N LEU A 193 -5.05 1.53 -19.53
CA LEU A 193 -6.44 1.86 -19.22
C LEU A 193 -7.32 1.78 -20.47
N GLU A 194 -6.90 2.33 -21.60
CA GLU A 194 -7.62 2.24 -22.89
C GLU A 194 -7.80 0.78 -23.34
N GLU A 195 -6.78 -0.06 -23.27
CA GLU A 195 -6.89 -1.48 -23.58
C GLU A 195 -7.87 -2.21 -22.67
N LEU A 196 -7.86 -1.90 -21.37
CA LEU A 196 -8.79 -2.50 -20.41
C LEU A 196 -10.24 -2.07 -20.68
N HIS A 197 -10.48 -0.88 -21.22
CA HIS A 197 -11.83 -0.46 -21.63
C HIS A 197 -12.39 -1.31 -22.78
N LEU A 198 -11.53 -1.91 -23.60
CA LEU A 198 -11.96 -2.76 -24.73
C LEU A 198 -12.32 -4.18 -24.30
N ASP A 199 -11.88 -4.63 -23.12
CA ASP A 199 -12.19 -5.96 -22.55
C ASP A 199 -12.66 -5.82 -21.08
N PRO A 200 -13.98 -5.73 -20.84
CA PRO A 200 -14.53 -5.58 -19.49
C PRO A 200 -14.15 -6.71 -18.53
N ALA A 201 -13.96 -7.94 -19.02
CA ALA A 201 -13.60 -9.08 -18.18
C ALA A 201 -12.13 -9.00 -17.75
N LYS A 202 -11.23 -8.59 -18.67
CA LYS A 202 -9.84 -8.28 -18.33
C LYS A 202 -9.77 -7.12 -17.35
N ARG A 203 -10.53 -6.04 -17.56
CA ARG A 203 -10.61 -4.89 -16.64
C ARG A 203 -11.00 -5.30 -15.22
N LEU A 204 -12.03 -6.12 -15.07
CA LEU A 204 -12.48 -6.56 -13.74
C LEU A 204 -11.37 -7.32 -13.00
N ARG A 205 -10.71 -8.29 -13.65
CA ARG A 205 -9.61 -9.04 -13.04
C ARG A 205 -8.42 -8.14 -12.68
N THR A 206 -8.03 -7.25 -13.59
CA THR A 206 -6.94 -6.31 -13.32
C THR A 206 -7.29 -5.34 -12.19
N ASP A 207 -8.54 -4.89 -12.08
CA ASP A 207 -9.00 -4.04 -10.98
C ASP A 207 -8.96 -4.78 -9.63
N GLU A 208 -9.36 -6.05 -9.60
CA GLU A 208 -9.27 -6.91 -8.41
C GLU A 208 -7.81 -7.13 -7.98
N GLU A 209 -6.93 -7.53 -8.91
CA GLU A 209 -5.50 -7.69 -8.66
C GLU A 209 -4.85 -6.38 -8.17
N PHE A 210 -5.23 -5.25 -8.76
CA PHE A 210 -4.75 -3.93 -8.36
C PHE A 210 -5.21 -3.57 -6.94
N LYS A 211 -6.46 -3.86 -6.59
CA LYS A 211 -6.99 -3.66 -5.23
C LYS A 211 -6.29 -4.52 -4.19
N ASP A 212 -6.00 -5.78 -4.51
CA ASP A 212 -5.26 -6.68 -3.63
C ASP A 212 -3.83 -6.18 -3.40
N ASN A 213 -3.15 -5.72 -4.45
CA ASN A 213 -1.81 -5.13 -4.32
C ASN A 213 -1.85 -3.82 -3.51
N ALA A 214 -2.85 -2.96 -3.75
CA ALA A 214 -3.04 -1.73 -2.98
C ALA A 214 -3.28 -2.01 -1.49
N ARG A 215 -3.92 -3.12 -1.16
CA ARG A 215 -4.14 -3.55 0.23
C ARG A 215 -2.82 -3.90 0.93
N VAL A 216 -1.95 -4.64 0.27
CA VAL A 216 -0.60 -4.96 0.77
C VAL A 216 0.21 -3.67 0.96
N GLU A 217 0.24 -2.82 -0.07
CA GLU A 217 0.93 -1.52 -0.05
C GLU A 217 0.42 -0.63 1.08
N TYR A 218 -0.90 -0.45 1.21
CA TYR A 218 -1.48 0.36 2.27
C TYR A 218 -1.02 -0.10 3.66
N GLN A 219 -1.07 -1.40 3.95
CA GLN A 219 -0.67 -1.92 5.26
C GLN A 219 0.82 -1.70 5.51
N PHE A 220 1.68 -1.96 4.51
CA PHE A 220 3.12 -1.73 4.62
C PHE A 220 3.42 -0.26 4.91
N ARG A 221 2.88 0.64 4.08
CA ARG A 221 3.11 2.08 4.14
C ARG A 221 2.57 2.70 5.42
N ARG A 222 1.41 2.23 5.88
CA ARG A 222 0.85 2.61 7.17
C ARG A 222 1.78 2.21 8.31
N ASP A 223 2.24 0.97 8.32
CA ASP A 223 3.09 0.43 9.38
C ASP A 223 4.48 1.08 9.39
N LEU A 224 5.04 1.36 8.20
CA LEU A 224 6.25 2.19 8.03
C LEU A 224 6.05 3.59 8.62
N GLY A 225 4.95 4.27 8.27
CA GLY A 225 4.60 5.58 8.83
C GLY A 225 4.22 5.57 10.32
N LEU A 226 4.09 4.40 10.94
CA LEU A 226 3.91 4.22 12.38
C LEU A 226 5.22 3.81 13.08
N GLY A 227 6.32 3.71 12.34
CA GLY A 227 7.63 3.32 12.87
C GLY A 227 7.73 1.83 13.21
N LYS A 228 6.88 0.97 12.63
CA LYS A 228 7.02 -0.48 12.80
C LYS A 228 8.15 -1.07 11.95
N TRP A 229 8.54 -0.37 10.90
CA TRP A 229 9.62 -0.73 9.98
C TRP A 229 10.61 0.43 9.90
N SER A 230 11.88 0.14 9.63
CA SER A 230 12.92 1.15 9.49
C SER A 230 12.79 1.90 8.17
N TRP A 231 12.91 3.24 8.21
CA TRP A 231 12.99 4.04 6.99
C TRP A 231 14.27 3.76 6.21
N ASP A 232 15.41 3.62 6.90
CA ASP A 232 16.71 3.40 6.26
C ASP A 232 16.72 2.08 5.47
N GLU A 233 16.17 1.02 6.06
CA GLU A 233 16.02 -0.27 5.37
C GLU A 233 15.07 -0.17 4.17
N PHE A 234 13.99 0.62 4.30
CA PHE A 234 13.08 0.87 3.20
C PHE A 234 13.76 1.63 2.05
N GLU A 235 14.51 2.69 2.36
CA GLU A 235 15.22 3.50 1.38
C GLU A 235 16.27 2.67 0.62
N GLU A 236 17.08 1.90 1.34
CA GLU A 236 18.11 1.04 0.77
C GLU A 236 17.53 -0.01 -0.18
N ARG A 237 16.43 -0.65 0.21
CA ARG A 237 15.83 -1.75 -0.55
C ARG A 237 14.97 -1.31 -1.72
N HIS A 238 14.28 -0.18 -1.61
CA HIS A 238 13.25 0.20 -2.57
C HIS A 238 13.56 1.48 -3.35
N LEU A 239 14.23 2.46 -2.74
CA LEU A 239 14.50 3.74 -3.39
C LEU A 239 15.89 3.77 -4.05
N ALA A 240 16.92 3.28 -3.36
CA ALA A 240 18.28 3.28 -3.87
C ALA A 240 18.45 2.53 -5.21
N PRO A 241 17.78 1.37 -5.46
CA PRO A 241 17.86 0.71 -6.76
C PRO A 241 17.29 1.55 -7.90
N LEU A 242 16.21 2.30 -7.66
CA LEU A 242 15.59 3.18 -8.65
C LEU A 242 16.49 4.37 -8.98
N GLN A 243 17.13 4.94 -7.97
CA GLN A 243 18.07 6.06 -8.13
C GLN A 243 19.31 5.64 -8.92
N ARG A 244 19.85 4.43 -8.67
CA ARG A 244 20.98 3.89 -9.44
C ARG A 244 20.65 3.76 -10.93
N ARG A 245 19.48 3.20 -11.26
CA ARG A 245 19.02 3.07 -12.66
C ARG A 245 18.88 4.42 -13.36
N ALA A 246 18.34 5.42 -12.67
CA ALA A 246 18.18 6.76 -13.24
C ALA A 246 19.51 7.48 -13.52
N GLY A 247 20.59 7.11 -12.82
CA GLY A 247 21.93 7.68 -13.01
C GLY A 247 22.72 7.06 -14.17
N ASP A 248 22.38 5.85 -14.59
CA ASP A 248 23.07 5.14 -15.69
C ASP A 248 22.59 5.60 -17.08
N ASP A 249 21.45 6.28 -17.16
CA ASP A 249 20.83 6.75 -18.41
C ASP A 249 21.23 8.19 -18.83
N THR A 250 22.20 8.82 -18.14
CA THR A 250 22.69 10.18 -18.41
C THR A 250 24.15 10.22 -18.84
#